data_AF-A0A7J6GDV2-F1
#
_entry.id   AF-A0A7J6GDV2-F1
#
_cell.length_a   1.000
_cell.length_b   1.000
_cell.length_c   1.000
_cell.angle_alpha   90.00
_cell.angle_beta   90.00
_cell.angle_gamma   90.00
#
_symmetry.space_group_name_H-M   'P 1'
#
loop_
_entity.id
_entity.type
_entity.pdbx_description
1 polymer ?
#
loop_
_entity_poly.entity_id
_entity_poly.type
_entity_poly.pdbx_seq_one_letter_code
_entity_poly.pdbx_strand_id
1 'polypeptide(L)'
;MNVEEEVERLRVEIKRLGKLQTDGSYKVTFGVLFHDDKCANIFEALVGTLRAAKRRKFLTYDGELLLQGVHDNVEIILKPSPEPEATTATASDAVAKA
;
A
#
# COMPACT_ATOMS: atom_id res chain seq x y z
N MET A 1 14.28 -14.14 4.42
CA MET A 1 13.13 -13.24 4.18
C MET A 1 13.66 -11.86 3.80
N ASN A 2 13.32 -11.33 2.62
CA ASN A 2 13.74 -10.00 2.21
C ASN A 2 12.64 -8.99 2.56
N VAL A 3 12.90 -8.16 3.58
CA VAL A 3 11.95 -7.15 4.07
C VAL A 3 11.52 -6.19 2.96
N GLU A 4 12.38 -5.95 1.95
CA GLU A 4 12.03 -5.12 0.80
C GLU A 4 10.95 -5.72 -0.08
N GLU A 5 11.10 -6.99 -0.43
CA GLU A 5 10.09 -7.70 -1.22
C GLU A 5 8.76 -7.78 -0.49
N GLU A 6 8.79 -7.98 0.83
CA GLU A 6 7.57 -7.96 1.63
C GLU A 6 6.89 -6.59 1.64
N VAL A 7 7.66 -5.51 1.74
CA VAL A 7 7.11 -4.16 1.71
C VAL A 7 6.46 -3.87 0.35
N GLU A 8 7.04 -4.33 -0.76
CA GLU A 8 6.41 -4.17 -2.07
C GLU A 8 5.12 -5.01 -2.20
N ARG A 9 5.13 -6.25 -1.71
CA ARG A 9 3.91 -7.08 -1.64
C ARG A 9 2.82 -6.42 -0.80
N LEU A 10 3.19 -5.81 0.33
CA LEU A 10 2.26 -5.10 1.20
C LEU A 10 1.59 -3.94 0.47
N ARG A 11 2.30 -3.19 -0.38
CA ARG A 11 1.69 -2.13 -1.20
C ARG A 11 0.64 -2.68 -2.15
N VAL A 12 0.92 -3.82 -2.79
CA VAL A 12 -0.02 -4.49 -3.70
C VAL A 12 -1.28 -4.89 -2.95
N GLU A 13 -1.14 -5.49 -1.76
CA GLU A 13 -2.29 -5.92 -0.96
C GLU A 13 -3.09 -4.75 -0.39
N ILE A 14 -2.43 -3.65 0.03
CA ILE A 14 -3.14 -2.43 0.44
C ILE A 14 -3.92 -1.83 -0.73
N LYS A 15 -3.40 -1.87 -1.96
CA LYS A 15 -4.14 -1.42 -3.15
C LYS A 15 -5.32 -2.34 -3.50
N ARG A 16 -5.17 -3.65 -3.30
CA ARG A 16 -6.24 -4.64 -3.56
C ARG A 16 -7.40 -4.54 -2.57
N LEU A 17 -7.07 -4.38 -1.28
CA LEU A 17 -8.05 -4.41 -0.18
C LEU A 17 -8.53 -3.02 0.23
N GLY A 18 -7.70 -2.01 0.02
CA GLY A 18 -7.98 -0.63 0.38
C GLY A 18 -8.81 0.10 -0.67
N LYS A 19 -9.16 1.33 -0.30
CA LYS A 19 -9.87 2.27 -1.16
C LYS A 19 -8.93 3.40 -1.57
N LEU A 20 -8.89 3.70 -2.86
CA LEU A 20 -8.22 4.89 -3.37
C LEU A 20 -8.90 6.15 -2.80
N GLN A 21 -8.09 7.07 -2.32
CA GLN A 21 -8.51 8.36 -1.77
C GLN A 21 -8.32 9.47 -2.83
N THR A 22 -8.93 10.63 -2.59
CA THR A 22 -8.87 11.78 -3.51
C THR A 22 -7.47 12.38 -3.65
N ASP A 23 -6.57 12.13 -2.68
CA ASP A 23 -5.18 12.57 -2.68
C ASP A 23 -4.21 11.56 -3.32
N GLY A 24 -4.73 10.47 -3.90
CA GLY A 24 -3.93 9.39 -4.48
C GLY A 24 -3.38 8.38 -3.47
N SER A 25 -3.65 8.55 -2.18
CA SER A 25 -3.34 7.54 -1.16
C SER A 25 -4.32 6.36 -1.20
N TYR A 26 -3.92 5.24 -0.61
CA TYR A 26 -4.83 4.11 -0.39
C TYR A 26 -5.05 3.92 1.10
N LYS A 27 -6.31 3.68 1.48
CA LYS A 27 -6.71 3.48 2.87
C LYS A 27 -7.32 2.10 3.05
N VAL A 28 -6.81 1.35 4.01
CA VAL A 28 -7.35 0.04 4.45
C VAL A 28 -7.27 -0.04 5.96
N THR A 29 -8.15 -0.78 6.63
CA THR A 29 -8.03 -0.98 8.08
C THR A 29 -7.09 -2.14 8.39
N PHE A 30 -6.43 -2.10 9.55
CA PHE A 30 -5.56 -3.17 10.01
C PHE A 30 -6.31 -4.50 10.11
N GLY A 31 -7.54 -4.50 10.59
CA GLY A 31 -8.35 -5.71 10.71
C GLY A 31 -8.60 -6.36 9.34
N VAL A 32 -8.80 -5.57 8.29
CA VAL A 32 -8.97 -6.11 6.92
C VAL A 32 -7.69 -6.77 6.42
N LEU A 33 -6.52 -6.15 6.63
CA LEU A 33 -5.24 -6.75 6.24
C LEU A 33 -4.94 -8.01 7.05
N PHE A 34 -5.25 -8.00 8.35
CA PHE A 34 -4.94 -9.10 9.26
C PHE A 34 -5.83 -10.33 9.02
N HIS A 35 -7.13 -10.12 8.75
CA HIS A 35 -8.09 -11.20 8.51
C HIS A 35 -8.13 -11.65 7.04
N ASP A 36 -7.33 -11.06 6.16
CA ASP A 36 -7.26 -11.48 4.76
C ASP A 36 -6.39 -12.74 4.62
N ASP A 37 -7.00 -13.80 4.08
CA ASP A 37 -6.35 -15.12 3.90
C ASP A 37 -5.07 -15.03 3.08
N LYS A 38 -5.03 -14.17 2.05
CA LYS A 38 -3.84 -14.02 1.21
C LYS A 38 -2.70 -13.37 2.00
N CYS A 39 -3.00 -12.31 2.76
CA CYS A 39 -2.02 -11.66 3.64
C CYS A 39 -1.47 -12.65 4.69
N ALA A 40 -2.34 -13.44 5.32
CA ALA A 40 -1.93 -14.45 6.30
C ALA A 40 -1.02 -15.54 5.70
N ASN A 41 -1.17 -15.86 4.42
CA ASN A 41 -0.35 -16.86 3.73
C ASN A 41 0.97 -16.32 3.18
N ILE A 42 1.06 -15.02 2.86
CA ILE A 42 2.26 -14.44 2.23
C ILE A 42 3.17 -13.68 3.20
N PHE A 43 2.65 -13.20 4.33
CA PHE A 43 3.42 -12.48 5.34
C PHE A 43 3.64 -13.35 6.56
N GLU A 44 4.90 -13.64 6.87
CA GLU A 44 5.27 -14.35 8.11
C GLU A 44 4.99 -13.48 9.34
N ALA A 45 5.20 -12.16 9.20
CA ALA A 45 4.98 -11.19 10.27
C ALA A 45 4.44 -9.85 9.74
N LEU A 46 3.14 -9.80 9.43
CA LEU A 46 2.47 -8.59 8.90
C LEU A 46 2.78 -7.32 9.71
N VAL A 47 2.75 -7.39 11.05
CA VAL A 47 3.05 -6.23 11.92
C VAL A 47 4.50 -5.78 11.78
N GLY A 48 5.44 -6.71 11.59
CA GLY A 48 6.85 -6.41 11.33
C GLY A 48 7.04 -5.69 10.00
N THR A 49 6.39 -6.16 8.95
CA THR A 49 6.41 -5.55 7.62
C THR A 49 5.77 -4.15 7.63
N LEU A 50 4.62 -3.98 8.30
CA LEU A 50 3.98 -2.68 8.50
C LEU A 50 4.90 -1.68 9.22
N ARG A 51 5.60 -2.12 10.27
CA ARG A 51 6.56 -1.29 11.01
C ARG A 51 7.76 -0.89 10.14
N ALA A 52 8.26 -1.81 9.31
CA ALA A 52 9.34 -1.53 8.37
C ALA A 52 8.90 -0.50 7.30
N ALA A 53 7.71 -0.67 6.73
CA ALA A 53 7.13 0.25 5.75
C ALA A 53 6.87 1.65 6.34
N LYS A 54 6.38 1.73 7.58
CA LYS A 54 6.19 3.00 8.33
C LYS A 54 7.52 3.73 8.56
N ARG A 55 8.57 3.01 8.98
CA ARG A 55 9.91 3.59 9.18
C ARG A 55 10.50 4.14 7.88
N ARG A 56 10.20 3.51 6.74
CA ARG A 56 10.58 3.96 5.38
C ARG A 56 9.64 5.03 4.81
N LYS A 57 8.63 5.47 5.58
CA LYS A 57 7.65 6.51 5.24
C LYS A 57 6.74 6.18 4.05
N PHE A 58 6.63 4.91 3.64
CA PHE A 58 5.71 4.50 2.56
C PHE A 58 4.26 4.50 2.98
N LEU A 59 3.99 4.24 4.26
CA LEU A 59 2.66 4.26 4.83
C LEU A 59 2.68 4.92 6.21
N THR A 60 1.50 5.21 6.73
CA THR A 60 1.29 5.70 8.10
C THR A 60 0.07 5.02 8.73
N TYR A 61 0.06 4.97 10.05
CA TYR A 61 -1.05 4.51 10.89
C TYR A 61 -0.83 5.01 12.31
N ASP A 62 -1.92 5.10 13.08
CA ASP A 62 -1.86 5.53 14.48
C ASP A 62 -1.45 4.39 15.40
N GLY A 63 -0.60 4.70 16.38
CA GLY A 63 -0.03 3.75 17.32
C GLY A 63 1.37 3.24 16.95
N GLU A 64 2.08 2.76 17.96
CA GLU A 64 3.42 2.17 17.83
C GLU A 64 3.39 0.66 17.57
N LEU A 65 2.33 0.00 18.04
CA LEU A 65 2.14 -1.44 17.97
C LEU A 65 0.67 -1.74 17.65
N LEU A 66 0.44 -2.74 16.80
CA LEU A 66 -0.90 -3.18 16.40
C LEU A 66 -1.12 -4.59 16.92
N LEU A 67 -2.20 -4.76 17.67
CA LEU A 67 -2.69 -6.02 18.22
C LEU A 67 -4.02 -6.36 17.57
N GLN A 68 -4.17 -7.64 17.18
CA GLN A 68 -5.43 -8.18 16.66
C GLN A 68 -6.59 -7.91 17.62
N GLY A 69 -7.76 -7.58 17.09
CA GLY A 69 -8.99 -7.30 17.84
C GLY A 69 -9.04 -5.89 18.40
N VAL A 70 -7.94 -5.42 19.03
CA VAL A 70 -7.87 -4.07 19.61
C VAL A 70 -7.71 -3.00 18.52
N HIS A 71 -6.88 -3.27 17.51
CA HIS A 71 -6.50 -2.28 16.50
C HIS A 71 -7.16 -2.52 15.15
N ASP A 72 -8.19 -3.37 15.06
CA ASP A 72 -8.79 -3.76 13.78
C ASP A 72 -9.33 -2.56 12.99
N ASN A 73 -9.74 -1.50 13.69
CA ASN A 73 -10.26 -0.27 13.09
C ASN A 73 -9.18 0.78 12.79
N VAL A 74 -7.91 0.54 13.12
CA VAL A 74 -6.81 1.46 12.80
C VAL A 74 -6.64 1.55 11.29
N GLU A 75 -6.64 2.76 10.77
CA GLU A 75 -6.43 3.01 9.35
C GLU A 75 -4.94 2.91 9.01
N ILE A 76 -4.63 2.04 8.05
CA ILE A 76 -3.35 1.96 7.36
C ILE A 76 -3.47 2.78 6.06
N ILE A 77 -2.72 3.87 6.00
CA ILE A 77 -2.72 4.79 4.88
C ILE A 77 -1.41 4.61 4.10
N LEU A 78 -1.50 3.97 2.94
CA LEU A 78 -0.41 3.91 1.97
C LEU A 78 -0.32 5.25 1.25
N LYS A 79 0.84 5.90 1.34
CA LYS A 79 1.06 7.17 0.64
C LYS A 79 1.05 6.97 -0.87
N PRO A 80 0.63 7.97 -1.65
CA PRO A 80 0.83 7.95 -3.08
C PRO A 80 2.31 7.65 -3.35
N SER A 81 2.57 6.66 -4.21
CA SER A 81 3.94 6.47 -4.68
C SER A 81 4.33 7.76 -5.40
N PRO A 82 5.52 8.35 -5.15
CA PRO A 82 6.13 9.10 -6.22
C PRO A 82 6.32 8.06 -7.32
N GLU A 83 5.49 8.09 -8.36
CA GLU A 83 5.86 7.46 -9.61
C GLU A 83 7.26 7.98 -9.94
N PRO A 84 8.23 7.12 -10.30
CA PRO A 84 9.41 7.65 -10.97
C PRO A 84 8.87 8.43 -12.17
N GLU A 85 9.27 9.70 -12.30
CA GLU A 85 8.98 10.51 -13.47
C GLU A 85 9.21 9.68 -14.74
N ALA A 86 8.12 9.21 -15.33
CA ALA A 86 8.10 8.58 -16.63
C ALA A 86 6.89 9.15 -17.38
N THR A 87 7.15 10.33 -17.94
CA THR A 87 6.53 10.87 -19.15
C THR A 87 5.20 11.61 -18.99
N THR A 88 5.31 12.90 -18.69
CA THR A 88 4.44 13.90 -19.31
C THR A 88 4.62 13.95 -20.84
N ALA A 89 3.50 14.22 -21.54
CA ALA A 89 3.36 14.68 -22.93
C ALA A 89 3.29 13.56 -23.99
N THR A 90 2.32 13.48 -24.91
CA THR A 90 1.19 14.36 -25.27
C THR A 90 0.29 13.58 -26.24
N ALA A 91 -1.02 13.77 -26.16
CA ALA A 91 -1.91 13.50 -27.29
C ALA A 91 -1.74 14.59 -28.36
N SER A 92 -1.55 14.23 -29.63
CA SER A 92 -2.15 14.86 -30.83
C SER A 92 -1.62 14.22 -32.12
N ASP A 93 -2.55 13.57 -32.83
CA ASP A 93 -2.84 13.66 -34.26
C ASP A 93 -1.71 13.93 -35.28
N ALA A 94 -1.50 12.96 -36.19
CA ALA A 94 -1.35 13.19 -37.64
C ALA A 94 -1.35 11.84 -38.40
N VAL A 95 -2.52 11.43 -38.91
CA VAL A 95 -2.66 10.44 -39.99
C VAL A 95 -3.20 11.14 -41.24
N ALA A 96 -2.76 10.64 -42.40
CA ALA A 96 -3.10 10.96 -43.80
C ALA A 96 -2.13 11.98 -44.43
N LYS A 97 -1.23 11.65 -45.35
CA LYS A 97 -1.25 10.78 -46.55
C LYS A 97 -2.27 11.24 -47.60
N ALA A 98 -1.86 12.18 -48.44
CA ALA A 98 -2.07 12.21 -49.90
C ALA A 98 -1.12 13.23 -50.51
#